data_AF-A0A1S8A6W7-F1
#
_entry.id   AF-A0A1S8A6W7-F1
#
_cell.length_a   1.000
_cell.length_b   1.000
_cell.length_c   1.000
_cell.angle_alpha   90.00
_cell.angle_beta   90.00
_cell.angle_gamma   90.00
#
_symmetry.space_group_name_H-M   'P 1'
#
loop_
_entity.id
_entity.type
_entity.pdbx_description
1 polymer ?
#
loop_
_entity_poly.entity_id
_entity_poly.type
_entity_poly.pdbx_seq_one_letter_code
_entity_poly.pdbx_strand_id
1 'polypeptide(L)'
;MDEYTIQGEAARILHSVLLADPRLEIPDGVRAAARKTTFDPAALSQPFLPAPLKCSESSAALWALLAAYGNAIASDRYALGPQRCVVSSDVASLFLNRSRRVTGVEVLM
;
A
#
# COMPACT_ATOMS: atom_id res chain seq x y z
N MET A 1 3.80 3.64 -24.56
CA MET A 1 2.75 2.84 -23.90
C MET A 1 3.48 2.18 -22.75
N ASP A 2 3.35 2.74 -21.54
CA ASP A 2 4.11 2.23 -20.40
C ASP A 2 3.70 0.78 -20.14
N GLU A 3 4.70 -0.07 -19.92
CA GLU A 3 4.48 -1.49 -19.69
C GLU A 3 3.67 -1.68 -18.40
N TYR A 4 2.56 -2.41 -18.50
CA TYR A 4 1.68 -2.64 -17.36
C TYR A 4 2.42 -3.43 -16.28
N THR A 5 2.48 -2.85 -15.08
CA THR A 5 3.00 -3.53 -13.89
C THR A 5 2.04 -3.34 -12.73
N ILE A 6 1.90 -4.37 -11.89
CA ILE A 6 1.06 -4.30 -10.69
C ILE A 6 1.48 -3.13 -9.80
N GLN A 7 2.79 -2.91 -9.66
CA GLN A 7 3.38 -1.85 -8.86
C GLN A 7 3.09 -0.47 -9.44
N GLY A 8 3.22 -0.31 -10.76
CA GLY A 8 2.93 0.96 -11.44
C GLY A 8 1.46 1.33 -11.31
N GLU A 9 0.57 0.36 -11.50
CA GLU A 9 -0.87 0.58 -11.36
C GLU A 9 -1.27 0.82 -9.89
N ALA A 10 -0.66 0.11 -8.93
CA ALA A 10 -0.87 0.35 -7.50
C ALA A 10 -0.42 1.77 -7.09
N ALA A 11 0.72 2.24 -7.59
CA ALA A 11 1.19 3.60 -7.38
C ALA A 11 0.24 4.64 -7.98
N ARG A 12 -0.28 4.37 -9.19
CA ARG A 12 -1.30 5.20 -9.82
C ARG A 12 -2.58 5.26 -8.99
N ILE A 13 -3.07 4.14 -8.48
CA ILE A 13 -4.26 4.09 -7.61
C ILE A 13 -4.01 4.89 -6.33
N LEU A 14 -2.86 4.72 -5.69
CA LEU A 14 -2.52 5.45 -4.46
C LEU A 14 -2.49 6.96 -4.70
N HIS A 15 -1.73 7.44 -5.69
CA HIS A 15 -1.52 8.87 -5.88
C HIS A 15 -2.67 9.57 -6.61
N SER A 16 -3.24 8.93 -7.64
CA SER A 16 -4.25 9.56 -8.51
C SER A 16 -5.68 9.30 -8.06
N VAL A 17 -5.95 8.28 -7.25
CA VAL A 17 -7.31 7.96 -6.77
C VAL A 17 -7.39 8.23 -5.27
N LEU A 18 -6.65 7.49 -4.45
CA LEU A 18 -6.79 7.54 -2.99
C LEU A 18 -6.37 8.89 -2.40
N LEU A 19 -5.17 9.39 -2.74
CA LEU A 19 -4.71 10.67 -2.21
C LEU A 19 -5.46 11.86 -2.83
N ALA A 20 -5.97 11.73 -4.05
CA ALA A 20 -6.66 12.81 -4.74
C ALA A 20 -8.15 12.94 -4.34
N ASP A 21 -8.74 11.91 -3.73
CA ASP A 21 -10.15 11.93 -3.34
C ASP A 21 -10.38 12.87 -2.13
N PRO A 22 -11.13 13.98 -2.31
CA PRO A 22 -11.41 14.91 -1.22
C PRO A 22 -12.32 14.31 -0.14
N ARG A 23 -13.06 13.23 -0.44
CA ARG A 23 -13.98 12.58 0.52
C ARG A 23 -13.27 11.85 1.63
N LEU A 24 -12.00 11.48 1.42
CA LEU A 24 -11.20 10.75 2.40
C LEU A 24 -10.57 11.68 3.44
N GLU A 25 -10.62 13.00 3.25
CA GLU A 25 -10.11 14.03 4.18
C GLU A 25 -8.73 13.68 4.76
N ILE A 26 -7.82 13.22 3.89
CA ILE A 26 -6.52 12.68 4.30
C ILE A 26 -5.63 13.81 4.85
N PRO A 27 -5.13 13.71 6.09
CA PRO A 27 -4.26 14.73 6.68
C PRO A 27 -2.96 14.94 5.89
N ASP A 28 -2.45 16.17 5.89
CA ASP A 28 -1.24 16.51 5.14
C ASP A 28 0.00 15.71 5.57
N GLY A 29 0.10 15.36 6.86
CA GLY A 29 1.17 14.51 7.38
C GLY A 29 1.16 13.11 6.74
N VAL A 30 -0.03 12.55 6.53
CA VAL A 30 -0.21 11.25 5.85
C VAL A 30 0.11 11.37 4.37
N ARG A 31 -0.30 12.48 3.73
CA ARG A 31 0.02 12.76 2.32
C ARG A 31 1.54 12.89 2.09
N ALA A 32 2.26 13.50 3.03
CA ALA A 32 3.72 13.58 3.00
C ALA A 32 4.38 12.21 3.23
N ALA A 33 3.85 11.40 4.15
CA ALA A 33 4.32 10.04 4.38
C ALA A 33 4.07 9.12 3.17
N ALA A 34 2.91 9.25 2.52
CA ALA A 34 2.54 8.46 1.35
C ALA A 34 3.48 8.69 0.14
N ARG A 35 4.06 9.89 0.00
CA ARG A 35 5.08 10.17 -1.03
C ARG A 35 6.39 9.39 -0.80
N LYS A 36 6.63 8.92 0.41
CA LYS A 36 7.82 8.13 0.79
C LYS A 36 7.55 6.62 0.78
N THR A 37 6.30 6.22 0.56
CA THR A 37 5.93 4.83 0.40
C THR A 37 6.26 4.39 -1.02
N THR A 38 7.09 3.36 -1.15
CA THR A 38 7.47 2.77 -2.45
C THR A 38 7.02 1.32 -2.52
N PHE A 39 6.78 0.82 -3.72
CA PHE A 39 6.53 -0.59 -3.94
C PHE A 39 7.84 -1.33 -4.15
N ASP A 40 7.92 -2.58 -3.70
CA ASP A 40 9.09 -3.43 -3.87
C ASP A 40 9.31 -3.77 -5.36
N PRO A 41 10.45 -3.40 -5.98
CA PRO A 41 10.75 -3.73 -7.37
C PRO A 41 11.06 -5.22 -7.59
N ALA A 42 11.34 -5.98 -6.52
CA ALA A 42 11.58 -7.43 -6.62
C ALA A 42 10.28 -8.25 -6.69
N ALA A 43 9.13 -7.64 -6.42
CA ALA A 43 7.84 -8.31 -6.46
C ALA A 43 7.39 -8.60 -7.92
N LEU A 44 6.48 -9.56 -8.08
CA LEU A 44 6.01 -9.96 -9.41
C LEU A 44 5.31 -8.79 -10.12
N SER A 45 5.79 -8.43 -11.30
CA SER A 45 5.24 -7.34 -12.10
C SER A 45 3.99 -7.73 -12.87
N GLN A 46 3.81 -9.02 -13.16
CA GLN A 46 2.70 -9.56 -13.91
C GLN A 46 1.60 -10.13 -12.98
N PRO A 47 0.32 -10.06 -13.40
CA PRO A 47 -0.78 -10.72 -12.68
C PRO A 47 -0.50 -12.21 -12.46
N PHE A 48 -0.26 -12.58 -11.21
CA PHE A 48 0.05 -13.97 -10.82
C PHE A 48 -1.17 -14.71 -10.25
N LEU A 49 -2.22 -13.98 -9.84
CA LEU A 49 -3.48 -14.55 -9.36
C LEU A 49 -4.56 -14.35 -10.43
N PRO A 50 -5.45 -15.34 -10.64
CA PRO A 50 -6.65 -15.18 -11.45
C PRO A 50 -7.69 -14.36 -10.67
N ALA A 51 -7.38 -13.10 -10.39
CA ALA A 51 -8.27 -12.17 -9.73
C ALA A 51 -8.89 -11.22 -10.77
N PRO A 52 -10.24 -11.17 -10.89
CA PRO A 52 -10.87 -10.16 -11.73
C PRO A 52 -10.63 -8.75 -11.17
N LEU A 53 -10.78 -7.72 -12.03
CA LEU A 53 -10.94 -6.32 -11.62
C LEU A 53 -9.77 -5.64 -10.86
N LYS A 54 -8.51 -6.01 -11.13
CA LYS A 54 -7.33 -5.35 -10.54
C LYS A 54 -7.30 -5.37 -8.99
N CYS A 55 -7.72 -6.49 -8.40
CA CYS A 55 -7.74 -6.67 -6.95
C CYS A 55 -6.33 -6.63 -6.32
N SER A 56 -5.32 -7.12 -7.02
CA SER A 56 -3.92 -7.14 -6.53
C SER A 56 -3.34 -5.74 -6.40
N GLU A 57 -3.55 -4.90 -7.40
CA GLU A 57 -3.11 -3.52 -7.50
C GLU A 57 -3.84 -2.66 -6.44
N SER A 58 -5.14 -2.86 -6.32
CA SER A 58 -5.97 -2.16 -5.33
C SER A 58 -5.59 -2.55 -3.91
N SER A 59 -5.32 -3.83 -3.66
CA SER A 59 -4.83 -4.30 -2.35
C SER A 59 -3.49 -3.69 -1.99
N ALA A 60 -2.53 -3.71 -2.92
CA ALA A 60 -1.22 -3.11 -2.71
C ALA A 60 -1.32 -1.60 -2.43
N ALA A 61 -2.17 -0.87 -3.17
CA ALA A 61 -2.42 0.54 -2.93
C ALA A 61 -3.02 0.83 -1.55
N LEU A 62 -3.96 0.00 -1.08
CA LEU A 62 -4.55 0.13 0.25
C LEU A 62 -3.54 -0.15 1.36
N TRP A 63 -2.70 -1.16 1.21
CA TRP A 63 -1.60 -1.42 2.16
C TRP A 63 -0.57 -0.29 2.19
N ALA A 64 -0.29 0.34 1.05
CA ALA A 64 0.57 1.52 0.98
C ALA A 64 -0.03 2.75 1.67
N LEU A 65 -1.35 2.93 1.57
CA LEU A 65 -2.05 3.96 2.33
C LEU A 65 -2.01 3.67 3.83
N LEU A 66 -2.25 2.42 4.25
CA LEU A 66 -2.16 2.02 5.65
C LEU A 66 -0.76 2.26 6.22
N ALA A 67 0.30 1.92 5.47
CA ALA A 67 1.67 2.19 5.85
C ALA A 67 1.94 3.70 6.02
N ALA A 68 1.38 4.54 5.15
CA ALA A 68 1.49 6.00 5.27
C ALA A 68 0.82 6.53 6.54
N TYR A 69 -0.37 6.02 6.89
CA TYR A 69 -1.03 6.36 8.16
C TYR A 69 -0.20 5.89 9.36
N GLY A 70 0.28 4.65 9.33
CA GLY A 70 1.12 4.10 10.39
C GLY A 70 2.39 4.93 10.62
N ASN A 71 3.06 5.35 9.53
CA ASN A 71 4.24 6.20 9.59
C ASN A 71 3.93 7.60 10.14
N ALA A 72 2.81 8.21 9.72
CA ALA A 72 2.39 9.51 10.25
C ALA A 72 2.10 9.44 11.77
N ILE A 73 1.39 8.40 12.21
CA ILE A 73 1.10 8.18 13.64
C ILE A 73 2.39 7.90 14.42
N ALA A 74 3.28 7.06 13.89
CA ALA A 74 4.54 6.73 14.53
C ALA A 74 5.45 7.97 14.66
N SER A 75 5.47 8.82 13.63
CA SER A 75 6.21 10.08 13.65
C SER A 75 5.67 11.04 14.72
N ASP A 76 4.34 11.17 14.82
CA ASP A 76 3.68 12.03 15.80
C ASP A 76 3.84 11.51 17.25
N ARG A 77 3.67 10.20 17.45
CA ARG A 77 3.73 9.56 18.78
C ARG A 77 5.14 9.43 19.34
N TYR A 78 6.12 9.11 18.48
CA TYR A 78 7.46 8.71 18.92
C TYR A 78 8.55 9.69 18.47
N ALA A 79 8.18 10.83 17.87
CA ALA A 79 9.11 11.80 17.27
C ALA A 79 10.11 11.16 16.30
N LEU A 80 9.71 10.03 15.69
CA LEU A 80 10.52 9.33 14.71
C LEU A 80 10.47 10.13 13.42
N GLY A 81 11.65 10.37 12.83
CA GLY A 81 11.74 10.98 11.51
C GLY A 81 10.96 10.17 10.47
N PRO A 82 10.56 10.79 9.36
CA PRO A 82 9.72 10.14 8.36
C PRO A 82 10.40 8.90 7.78
N GLN A 83 9.83 7.72 8.04
CA GLN A 83 10.38 6.43 7.65
C GLN A 83 10.05 6.10 6.20
N ARG A 84 10.89 5.27 5.56
CA ARG A 84 10.63 4.75 4.22
C ARG A 84 9.86 3.44 4.34
N CYS A 85 8.62 3.43 3.86
CA CYS A 85 7.79 2.22 3.83
C CYS A 85 7.93 1.55 2.47
N VAL A 86 8.26 0.25 2.46
CA VAL A 86 8.30 -0.56 1.23
C VAL A 86 7.19 -1.59 1.31
N VAL A 87 6.28 -1.60 0.33
CA VAL A 87 5.16 -2.53 0.29
C VAL A 87 5.40 -3.56 -0.83
N SER A 88 5.34 -4.84 -0.49
CA SER A 88 5.38 -5.94 -1.45
C SER A 88 3.96 -6.22 -1.99
N SER A 89 3.79 -6.16 -3.31
CA SER A 89 2.51 -6.42 -3.99
C SER A 89 2.06 -7.89 -3.84
N ASP A 90 3.00 -8.81 -3.72
CA ASP A 90 2.73 -10.25 -3.64
C ASP A 90 2.11 -10.59 -2.29
N VAL A 91 2.71 -10.09 -1.21
CA VAL A 91 2.22 -10.26 0.15
C VAL A 91 0.84 -9.61 0.31
N ALA A 92 0.66 -8.39 -0.20
CA ALA A 92 -0.63 -7.70 -0.16
C ALA A 92 -1.74 -8.51 -0.87
N SER A 93 -1.46 -9.01 -2.08
CA SER A 93 -2.39 -9.80 -2.87
C SER A 93 -2.74 -11.15 -2.20
N LEU A 94 -1.76 -11.78 -1.56
CA LEU A 94 -1.95 -13.01 -0.79
C LEU A 94 -2.80 -12.76 0.46
N PHE A 95 -2.61 -11.65 1.17
CA PHE A 95 -3.46 -11.28 2.30
C PHE A 95 -4.93 -11.15 1.91
N LEU A 96 -5.21 -10.54 0.75
CA LEU A 96 -6.58 -10.40 0.26
C LEU A 96 -7.22 -11.74 -0.10
N ASN A 97 -6.46 -12.66 -0.70
CA ASN A 97 -6.96 -14.00 -1.10
C ASN A 97 -6.93 -15.03 0.04
N ARG A 98 -6.51 -14.65 1.25
CA ARG A 98 -6.43 -15.56 2.39
C ARG A 98 -7.80 -15.77 3.03
N SER A 99 -8.67 -16.56 2.40
CA SER A 99 -10.02 -16.86 2.89
C SER A 99 -10.11 -18.03 3.90
N ARG A 100 -9.06 -18.32 4.69
CA ARG A 100 -9.11 -19.38 5.71
C ARG A 100 -8.39 -18.98 7.00
N ARG A 101 -9.19 -18.82 8.07
CA ARG A 101 -8.85 -18.75 9.51
C ARG A 101 -7.36 -18.50 9.82
N VAL A 102 -7.01 -17.26 10.16
CA VAL A 102 -5.81 -16.99 10.95
C VAL A 102 -6.22 -16.24 12.21
N THR A 103 -6.37 -17.01 13.29
CA THR A 103 -6.06 -16.58 14.64
C THR A 103 -4.58 -16.21 14.69
N GLY A 104 -4.26 -14.96 15.05
CA GLY A 104 -2.89 -14.51 15.30
C GLY A 104 -2.25 -13.76 14.12
N VAL A 105 -2.56 -12.46 13.99
CA VAL A 105 -1.68 -11.51 13.32
C VAL A 105 -0.86 -10.86 14.43
N GLU A 106 0.37 -11.34 14.65
CA GLU A 106 1.35 -10.60 15.43
C GLU A 106 1.88 -9.46 14.58
N VAL A 107 1.39 -8.26 14.87
CA VAL A 107 2.02 -7.01 14.47
C VAL A 107 3.22 -6.84 15.39
N LEU A 108 4.41 -7.25 14.94
CA LEU A 108 5.64 -6.88 15.63
C LEU A 108 5.88 -5.39 15.36
N MET A 109 5.61 -4.57 16.39
CA MET A 109 6.02 -3.17 16.47
C MET A 109 7.54 -3.04 16.59
#